data_AF-A0A936BNS8-F1
#
_entry.id   AF-A0A936BNS8-F1
#
_cell.length_a   1.000
_cell.length_b   1.000
_cell.length_c   1.000
_cell.angle_alpha   90.00
_cell.angle_beta   90.00
_cell.angle_gamma   90.00
#
_symmetry.space_group_name_H-M   'P 1'
#
loop_
_entity.id
_entity.type
_entity.pdbx_description
1 polymer ?
#
loop_
_entity_poly.entity_id
_entity_poly.type
_entity_poly.pdbx_seq_one_letter_code
_entity_poly.pdbx_strand_id
1 'polypeptide(L)'
;MNEQLIECVPNFSEGRDLNIIKQITDEIEKVGNVKLLDVDRGADMNRTVVTFIGDKNGVAEAAFQAIKKASELIDMSKHSGTHPRMGATDVFPFIPVNGITIEECVQLSKDVAKRVGEELKIPVYLYEKSARKTDRKNLAVIRKGEYEGLSEKLKDENWRPDFGPVEFNKRSGATVIGVREFLIAYNINLNTREKLHAIDIAYELREKGRSARRPASFPYYYKSENVIKYEKDIYPCGECDFNGKTISETIKHCSEVHGYDLTELLKLNDINPDSPEGESVKKKGLFKNCKAIGWIVNEFDRSQISINLTDYNVTSMHDVLEAARKLAEERGIVVTGSEIVGLVPFNALYQSGKYYLQKQQRSTGIPVKDILNSAVQSLGLNDVNDFRISERVLGLPKNSDDALVEMTLYDFVDEVSRETPAPGGGSIAALAGALGAALSSMVSNLSSFKKASENIDELLNSTAEKSQQIKNELMKAIDEDTHAFNDFMNAKRLPNNSASEKEIRKQAMQNGLKKAVLVPHKTAELSKEVIDISLIVAKNGNPNSITDVGVGAQMAYSGVIGGIYNVLINLKEIKDVEFCNSMKDKCGNLKKDAQLALEEVLNYVESKIM
;
A
#
# COMPACT_ATOMS: atom_id res chain seq x y z
N MET A 1 -14.41 6.11 13.29
CA MET A 1 -13.30 7.09 13.44
C MET A 1 -12.09 6.44 12.82
N ASN A 2 -11.37 7.10 11.90
CA ASN A 2 -10.18 6.50 11.30
C ASN A 2 -9.09 6.39 12.37
N GLU A 3 -8.74 5.18 12.74
CA GLU A 3 -7.66 4.88 13.67
C GLU A 3 -6.34 5.41 13.10
N GLN A 4 -5.62 6.23 13.87
CA GLN A 4 -4.31 6.74 13.47
C GLN A 4 -3.32 5.58 13.50
N LEU A 5 -2.70 5.29 12.37
CA LEU A 5 -1.78 4.17 12.24
C LEU A 5 -0.44 4.64 11.68
N ILE A 6 0.61 4.35 12.44
CA ILE A 6 2.00 4.64 12.09
C ILE A 6 2.76 3.33 12.08
N GLU A 7 3.50 3.08 11.00
CA GLU A 7 4.47 1.98 10.95
C GLU A 7 5.83 2.49 11.42
N CYS A 8 6.50 1.68 12.23
CA CYS A 8 7.87 1.89 12.66
C CYS A 8 8.72 0.74 12.16
N VAL A 9 9.85 1.06 11.53
CA VAL A 9 10.76 0.05 10.96
C VAL A 9 12.19 0.23 11.50
N PRO A 10 12.41 0.15 12.84
CA PRO A 10 13.74 0.33 13.40
C PRO A 10 14.74 -0.72 12.97
N ASN A 11 16.00 -0.29 12.95
CA ASN A 11 17.14 -1.09 12.54
C ASN A 11 18.12 -1.20 13.68
N PHE A 12 18.22 -2.41 14.23
CA PHE A 12 19.11 -2.73 15.33
C PHE A 12 20.37 -3.42 14.81
N SER A 13 21.51 -3.01 15.33
CA SER A 13 22.83 -3.56 15.00
C SER A 13 23.08 -4.87 15.75
N GLU A 14 22.21 -5.86 15.51
CA GLU A 14 22.32 -7.23 16.01
C GLU A 14 21.56 -8.15 15.05
N GLY A 15 22.17 -9.24 14.59
CA GLY A 15 21.53 -10.22 13.69
C GLY A 15 21.82 -11.68 14.03
N ARG A 16 22.55 -11.94 15.11
CA ARG A 16 23.08 -13.26 15.47
C ARG A 16 22.52 -13.76 16.79
N ASP A 17 22.49 -12.91 17.82
CA ASP A 17 21.98 -13.27 19.15
C ASP A 17 20.45 -13.07 19.23
N LEU A 18 19.73 -14.19 19.19
CA LEU A 18 18.27 -14.22 19.29
C LEU A 18 17.75 -13.72 20.64
N ASN A 19 18.51 -13.87 21.72
CA ASN A 19 18.10 -13.43 23.05
C ASN A 19 18.17 -11.90 23.18
N ILE A 20 19.15 -11.26 22.54
CA ILE A 20 19.22 -9.79 22.47
C ILE A 20 18.04 -9.26 21.65
N ILE A 21 17.81 -9.83 20.46
CA ILE A 21 16.71 -9.43 19.57
C ILE A 21 15.38 -9.58 20.30
N LYS A 22 15.14 -10.73 20.93
CA LYS A 22 13.91 -11.01 21.66
C LYS A 22 13.67 -10.01 22.79
N GLN A 23 14.71 -9.66 23.57
CA GLN A 23 14.55 -8.68 24.65
C GLN A 23 14.17 -7.28 24.13
N ILE A 24 14.67 -6.89 22.96
CA ILE A 24 14.30 -5.62 22.33
C ILE A 24 12.84 -5.67 21.84
N THR A 25 12.43 -6.77 21.21
CA THR A 25 11.04 -6.93 20.71
C THR A 25 10.03 -7.07 21.85
N ASP A 26 10.40 -7.74 22.94
CA ASP A 26 9.56 -7.87 24.14
C ASP A 26 9.22 -6.48 24.74
N GLU A 27 10.12 -5.49 24.67
CA GLU A 27 9.82 -4.12 25.12
C GLU A 27 8.84 -3.39 24.19
N ILE A 28 8.83 -3.72 22.89
CA ILE A 28 7.87 -3.18 21.93
C ILE A 28 6.47 -3.77 22.21
N GLU A 29 6.39 -5.09 22.39
CA GLU A 29 5.12 -5.80 22.62
C GLU A 29 4.47 -5.47 23.97
N LYS A 30 5.24 -5.04 24.96
CA LYS A 30 4.71 -4.58 26.26
C LYS A 30 3.92 -3.27 26.15
N VAL A 31 4.11 -2.49 25.10
CA VAL A 31 3.44 -1.20 24.94
C VAL A 31 2.02 -1.42 24.42
N GLY A 32 1.03 -0.92 25.15
CA GLY A 32 -0.37 -0.96 24.72
C GLY A 32 -0.58 -0.23 23.39
N ASN A 33 -1.50 -0.75 22.57
CA ASN A 33 -1.82 -0.23 21.24
C ASN A 33 -0.67 -0.29 20.22
N VAL A 34 0.32 -1.16 20.45
CA VAL A 34 1.37 -1.50 19.50
C VAL A 34 1.25 -2.98 19.13
N LYS A 35 1.42 -3.28 17.85
CA LYS A 35 1.45 -4.63 17.32
C LYS A 35 2.76 -4.85 16.58
N LEU A 36 3.58 -5.75 17.10
CA LEU A 36 4.75 -6.28 16.40
C LEU A 36 4.27 -7.11 15.20
N LEU A 37 4.80 -6.81 14.01
CA LEU A 37 4.36 -7.43 12.76
C LEU A 37 5.43 -8.34 12.17
N ASP A 38 6.69 -7.92 12.22
CA ASP A 38 7.78 -8.68 11.62
C ASP A 38 9.11 -8.43 12.33
N VAL A 39 9.97 -9.44 12.31
CA VAL A 39 11.35 -9.39 12.80
C VAL A 39 12.23 -10.09 11.78
N ASP A 40 12.78 -9.33 10.86
CA ASP A 40 13.65 -9.84 9.80
C ASP A 40 15.12 -9.72 10.21
N ARG A 41 15.81 -10.87 10.23
CA ARG A 41 17.15 -11.03 10.80
C ARG A 41 18.17 -11.36 9.72
N GLY A 42 19.10 -10.45 9.49
CA GLY A 42 20.26 -10.68 8.64
C GLY A 42 21.50 -11.08 9.45
N ALA A 43 21.79 -12.37 9.58
CA ALA A 43 22.96 -12.87 10.32
C ALA A 43 24.30 -12.40 9.71
N ASP A 44 24.39 -12.40 8.38
CA ASP A 44 25.56 -11.93 7.63
C ASP A 44 25.71 -10.39 7.68
N MET A 45 24.58 -9.69 7.69
CA MET A 45 24.54 -8.23 7.86
C MET A 45 24.78 -7.80 9.32
N ASN A 46 24.64 -8.73 10.26
CA ASN A 46 24.58 -8.50 11.70
C ASN A 46 23.63 -7.35 12.07
N ARG A 47 22.43 -7.40 11.49
CA ARG A 47 21.38 -6.40 11.62
C ARG A 47 20.02 -7.08 11.66
N THR A 48 19.11 -6.53 12.46
CA THR A 48 17.71 -6.93 12.50
C THR A 48 16.85 -5.72 12.17
N VAL A 49 15.92 -5.92 11.23
CA VAL A 49 14.85 -4.99 10.90
C VAL A 49 13.62 -5.44 11.67
N VAL A 50 13.12 -4.59 12.55
CA VAL A 50 11.88 -4.87 13.27
C VAL A 50 10.79 -3.99 12.69
N THR A 51 9.61 -4.54 12.43
CA THR A 51 8.45 -3.81 11.92
C THR A 51 7.30 -3.93 12.90
N PHE A 52 6.75 -2.80 13.31
CA PHE A 52 5.56 -2.75 14.15
C PHE A 52 4.67 -1.56 13.79
N ILE A 53 3.39 -1.67 14.12
CA ILE A 53 2.40 -0.61 13.92
C ILE A 53 1.75 -0.22 15.24
N GLY A 54 1.25 1.01 15.32
CA GLY A 54 0.43 1.43 16.45
C GLY A 54 -0.10 2.85 16.28
N ASP A 55 -0.82 3.30 17.29
CA ASP A 55 -1.21 4.71 17.38
C ASP A 55 -0.02 5.61 17.71
N LYS A 56 -0.21 6.93 17.58
CA LYS A 56 0.85 7.92 17.81
C LYS A 56 1.54 7.80 19.16
N ASN A 57 0.80 7.52 20.24
CA ASN A 57 1.36 7.47 21.59
C ASN A 57 2.06 6.13 21.84
N GLY A 58 1.44 5.03 21.41
CA GLY A 58 1.99 3.69 21.49
C GLY A 58 3.33 3.60 20.77
N VAL A 59 3.40 4.05 19.51
CA VAL A 59 4.67 3.98 18.77
C VAL A 59 5.75 4.90 19.33
N ALA A 60 5.39 6.04 19.93
CA ALA A 60 6.35 6.94 20.58
C ALA A 60 7.04 6.25 21.77
N GLU A 61 6.25 5.58 22.61
CA GLU A 61 6.76 4.89 23.79
C GLU A 61 7.54 3.63 23.41
N ALA A 62 7.02 2.82 22.48
CA ALA A 62 7.72 1.64 21.97
C ALA A 62 9.06 2.01 21.33
N ALA A 63 9.11 3.11 20.57
CA ALA A 63 10.36 3.60 19.99
C ALA A 63 11.41 3.93 21.06
N PHE A 64 11.02 4.67 22.10
CA PHE A 64 11.91 5.02 23.19
C PHE A 64 12.41 3.80 23.95
N GLN A 65 11.51 2.88 24.34
CA GLN A 65 11.87 1.68 25.09
C GLN A 65 12.77 0.74 24.27
N ALA A 66 12.50 0.56 22.99
CA ALA A 66 13.32 -0.27 22.12
C ALA A 66 14.73 0.31 21.92
N ILE A 67 14.86 1.63 21.70
CA ILE A 67 16.16 2.31 21.60
C ILE A 67 16.94 2.19 22.92
N LYS A 68 16.27 2.43 24.05
CA LYS A 68 16.85 2.28 25.39
C LYS A 68 17.36 0.86 25.59
N LYS A 69 16.53 -0.15 25.35
CA LYS A 69 16.90 -1.57 25.51
C LYS A 69 18.05 -1.95 24.59
N ALA A 70 18.04 -1.52 23.34
CA ALA A 70 19.13 -1.75 22.39
C ALA A 70 20.45 -1.13 22.89
N SER A 71 20.42 0.09 23.43
CA SER A 71 21.62 0.74 24.00
C SER A 71 22.16 0.04 25.27
N GLU A 72 21.29 -0.65 26.01
CA GLU A 72 21.68 -1.45 27.17
C GLU A 72 22.30 -2.79 26.75
N LEU A 73 21.81 -3.41 25.68
CA LEU A 73 22.22 -4.77 25.30
C LEU A 73 23.34 -4.82 24.24
N ILE A 74 23.36 -3.89 23.30
CA ILE A 74 24.29 -3.89 22.16
C ILE A 74 25.50 -3.00 22.48
N ASP A 75 26.68 -3.59 22.43
CA ASP A 75 27.97 -2.89 22.57
C ASP A 75 28.60 -2.66 21.19
N MET A 76 28.41 -1.46 20.64
CA MET A 76 28.90 -1.10 19.31
C MET A 76 30.41 -1.18 19.17
N SER A 77 31.17 -1.09 20.26
CA SER A 77 32.64 -1.25 20.23
C SER A 77 33.10 -2.66 19.83
N LYS A 78 32.20 -3.64 19.91
CA LYS A 78 32.43 -5.04 19.53
C LYS A 78 31.62 -5.45 18.29
N HIS A 79 30.77 -4.57 17.78
CA HIS A 79 29.90 -4.87 16.65
C HIS A 79 30.64 -4.77 15.32
N SER A 80 30.48 -5.80 14.49
CA SER A 80 30.90 -5.81 13.09
C SER A 80 29.83 -6.49 12.24
N GLY A 81 29.60 -5.99 11.04
CA GLY A 81 28.65 -6.56 10.08
C GLY A 81 28.97 -6.07 8.66
N THR A 82 28.43 -6.75 7.64
CA THR A 82 28.63 -6.35 6.23
C THR A 82 27.78 -5.14 5.82
N HIS A 83 26.79 -4.77 6.63
CA HIS A 83 25.91 -3.64 6.37
C HIS A 83 26.41 -2.37 7.10
N PRO A 84 26.47 -1.20 6.43
CA PRO A 84 26.86 0.06 7.06
C PRO A 84 25.97 0.41 8.26
N ARG A 85 26.58 0.78 9.38
CA ARG A 85 25.90 1.09 10.65
C ARG A 85 26.65 2.15 11.45
N MET A 86 25.94 2.91 12.27
CA MET A 86 26.59 3.88 13.17
C MET A 86 26.14 3.82 14.64
N GLY A 87 25.15 2.99 14.98
CA GLY A 87 24.69 2.86 16.36
C GLY A 87 23.94 1.57 16.64
N ALA A 88 23.74 1.28 17.94
CA ALA A 88 22.99 0.13 18.43
C ALA A 88 21.57 0.10 17.84
N THR A 89 20.93 1.27 17.84
CA THR A 89 19.85 1.58 16.89
C THR A 89 20.38 2.53 15.85
N ASP A 90 20.47 2.04 14.61
CA ASP A 90 21.13 2.73 13.50
C ASP A 90 20.18 3.74 12.83
N VAL A 91 18.96 3.32 12.48
CA VAL A 91 17.88 4.21 12.03
C VAL A 91 16.52 3.78 12.56
N PHE A 92 15.70 4.76 12.95
CA PHE A 92 14.33 4.62 13.43
C PHE A 92 13.37 5.48 12.59
N PRO A 93 12.81 4.93 11.50
CA PRO A 93 11.81 5.61 10.68
C PRO A 93 10.40 5.49 11.27
N PHE A 94 9.64 6.59 11.20
CA PHE A 94 8.19 6.61 11.33
C PHE A 94 7.56 6.78 9.94
N ILE A 95 6.56 5.98 9.61
CA ILE A 95 5.88 5.99 8.32
C ILE A 95 4.38 6.19 8.56
N PRO A 96 3.76 7.26 8.03
CA PRO A 96 2.31 7.43 8.13
C PRO A 96 1.60 6.36 7.28
N VAL A 97 0.69 5.60 7.89
CA VAL A 97 -0.08 4.55 7.18
C VAL A 97 -1.53 4.96 6.98
N ASN A 98 -2.21 5.37 8.05
CA ASN A 98 -3.63 5.76 7.97
C ASN A 98 -3.98 6.84 9.01
N GLY A 99 -4.86 7.77 8.65
CA GLY A 99 -5.43 8.73 9.60
C GLY A 99 -4.43 9.71 10.24
N ILE A 100 -3.21 9.81 9.70
CA ILE A 100 -2.15 10.69 10.22
C ILE A 100 -1.35 11.33 9.08
N THR A 101 -1.04 12.61 9.24
CA THR A 101 -0.29 13.40 8.26
C THR A 101 1.23 13.22 8.42
N ILE A 102 1.98 13.52 7.36
CA ILE A 102 3.45 13.54 7.40
C ILE A 102 3.94 14.53 8.46
N GLU A 103 3.29 15.70 8.57
CA GLU A 103 3.63 16.76 9.50
C GLU A 103 3.47 16.31 10.96
N GLU A 104 2.39 15.58 11.28
CA GLU A 104 2.19 14.99 12.61
C GLU A 104 3.24 13.94 12.94
N CYS A 105 3.60 13.07 11.98
CA CYS A 105 4.70 12.13 12.14
C CYS A 105 6.05 12.84 12.32
N VAL A 106 6.28 13.97 11.64
CA VAL A 106 7.53 14.75 11.75
C VAL A 106 7.63 15.39 13.13
N GLN A 107 6.51 15.82 13.71
CA GLN A 107 6.51 16.30 15.08
C GLN A 107 6.79 15.16 16.07
N LEU A 108 6.13 14.02 15.90
CA LEU A 108 6.39 12.81 16.69
C LEU A 108 7.87 12.41 16.66
N SER A 109 8.49 12.37 15.48
CA SER A 109 9.90 11.96 15.34
C SER A 109 10.85 12.91 16.07
N LYS A 110 10.55 14.22 16.07
CA LYS A 110 11.30 15.23 16.84
C LYS A 110 11.14 15.05 18.34
N ASP A 111 9.92 14.74 18.81
CA ASP A 111 9.64 14.56 20.23
C ASP A 111 10.37 13.31 20.77
N VAL A 112 10.32 12.20 20.04
CA VAL A 112 11.08 10.97 20.37
C VAL A 112 12.58 11.23 20.31
N ALA A 113 13.08 11.90 19.26
CA ALA A 113 14.50 12.22 19.13
C ALA A 113 15.03 13.11 20.26
N LYS A 114 14.24 14.11 20.67
CA LYS A 114 14.56 14.96 21.82
C LYS A 114 14.67 14.12 23.09
N ARG A 115 13.67 13.27 23.36
CA ARG A 115 13.63 12.41 24.55
C ARG A 115 14.81 11.43 24.60
N VAL A 116 15.13 10.77 23.47
CA VAL A 116 16.29 9.88 23.35
C VAL A 116 17.59 10.64 23.62
N GLY A 117 17.76 11.83 23.04
CA GLY A 117 18.96 12.64 23.24
C GLY A 117 19.11 13.15 24.68
N GLU A 118 18.02 13.56 25.32
CA GLU A 118 18.01 14.13 26.66
C GLU A 118 18.14 13.07 27.76
N GLU A 119 17.39 11.97 27.67
CA GLU A 119 17.33 10.93 28.70
C GLU A 119 18.43 9.87 28.53
N LEU A 120 18.68 9.40 27.29
CA LEU A 120 19.65 8.33 27.03
C LEU A 120 21.06 8.85 26.71
N LYS A 121 21.22 10.17 26.55
CA LYS A 121 22.48 10.82 26.19
C LYS A 121 23.12 10.25 24.91
N ILE A 122 22.28 9.92 23.93
CA ILE A 122 22.68 9.43 22.61
C ILE A 122 22.65 10.61 21.62
N PRO A 123 23.68 10.83 20.79
CA PRO A 123 23.61 11.78 19.69
C PRO A 123 22.55 11.34 18.65
N VAL A 124 21.60 12.21 18.34
CA VAL A 124 20.50 11.92 17.40
C VAL A 124 20.53 12.85 16.19
N TYR A 125 20.42 12.27 14.99
CA TYR A 125 20.29 13.01 13.73
C TYR A 125 18.89 12.83 13.15
N LEU A 126 18.30 13.92 12.66
CA LEU A 126 17.03 13.86 11.92
C LEU A 126 17.27 13.69 10.42
N TYR A 127 16.52 12.80 9.77
CA TYR A 127 16.67 12.51 8.34
C TYR A 127 15.36 12.56 7.54
N GLU A 128 15.48 12.45 6.21
CA GLU A 128 14.37 12.50 5.25
C GLU A 128 13.43 13.70 5.49
N LYS A 129 12.12 13.48 5.66
CA LYS A 129 11.14 14.55 5.86
C LYS A 129 11.34 15.29 7.19
N SER A 130 12.08 14.70 8.15
CA SER A 130 12.41 15.32 9.43
C SER A 130 13.73 16.10 9.41
N ALA A 131 14.53 15.99 8.34
CA ALA A 131 15.85 16.60 8.25
C ALA A 131 15.78 18.14 8.35
N ARG A 132 16.63 18.73 9.21
CA ARG A 132 16.77 20.20 9.33
C ARG A 132 17.72 20.80 8.28
N LYS A 133 18.58 19.98 7.69
CA LYS A 133 19.54 20.34 6.64
C LYS A 133 19.27 19.50 5.41
N THR A 134 19.45 20.07 4.22
CA THR A 134 19.28 19.36 2.94
C THR A 134 20.13 18.09 2.86
N ASP A 135 21.38 18.18 3.31
CA ASP A 135 22.36 17.10 3.19
C ASP A 135 22.04 15.93 4.14
N ARG A 136 21.19 16.17 5.16
CA ARG A 136 20.72 15.14 6.10
C ARG A 136 19.47 14.41 5.60
N LYS A 137 18.92 14.76 4.43
CA LYS A 137 17.82 13.97 3.86
C LYS A 137 18.28 12.54 3.53
N ASN A 138 19.47 12.39 2.98
CA ASN A 138 20.02 11.10 2.58
C ASN A 138 20.74 10.40 3.76
N LEU A 139 20.19 9.26 4.18
CA LEU A 139 20.73 8.43 5.24
C LEU A 139 22.20 8.01 5.01
N ALA A 140 22.61 7.75 3.77
CA ALA A 140 23.99 7.36 3.46
C ALA A 140 24.99 8.50 3.76
N VAL A 141 24.57 9.76 3.59
CA VAL A 141 25.41 10.92 3.92
C VAL A 141 25.56 11.06 5.44
N ILE A 142 24.48 10.81 6.20
CA ILE A 142 24.55 10.75 7.67
C ILE A 142 25.41 9.56 8.14
N ARG A 143 25.36 8.42 7.47
CA ARG A 143 26.16 7.24 7.82
C ARG A 143 27.59 7.25 7.29
N LYS A 144 28.00 8.27 6.53
CA LYS A 144 29.37 8.34 5.99
C LYS A 144 30.38 8.29 7.14
N GLY A 145 31.28 7.31 7.07
CA GLY A 145 32.27 7.02 8.11
C GLY A 145 31.81 5.98 9.15
N GLU A 146 30.55 5.55 9.10
CA GLU A 146 29.97 4.52 9.99
C GLU A 146 30.18 4.84 11.48
N TYR A 147 30.21 3.82 12.34
CA TYR A 147 30.49 3.94 13.78
C TYR A 147 31.92 4.47 14.03
N GLU A 148 32.90 3.98 13.28
CA GLU A 148 34.33 4.30 13.45
C GLU A 148 34.63 5.79 13.21
N GLY A 149 33.93 6.42 12.27
CA GLY A 149 34.07 7.82 11.92
C GLY A 149 33.30 8.80 12.82
N LEU A 150 32.43 8.32 13.72
CA LEU A 150 31.58 9.19 14.54
C LEU A 150 32.37 10.14 15.45
N SER A 151 33.46 9.67 16.04
CA SER A 151 34.26 10.51 16.96
C SER A 151 34.88 11.71 16.27
N GLU A 152 35.28 11.59 14.99
CA GLU A 152 35.78 12.72 14.21
C GLU A 152 34.61 13.57 13.69
N LYS A 153 33.53 12.92 13.25
CA LYS A 153 32.33 13.59 12.74
C LYS A 153 31.70 14.53 13.76
N LEU A 154 31.67 14.15 15.05
CA LEU A 154 31.12 14.98 16.12
C LEU A 154 31.96 16.24 16.42
N LYS A 155 33.23 16.28 15.99
CA LYS A 155 34.09 17.47 16.13
C LYS A 155 33.79 18.53 15.07
N ASP A 156 33.19 18.15 13.95
CA ASP A 156 32.80 19.07 12.88
C ASP A 156 31.49 19.79 13.25
N GLU A 157 31.53 21.13 13.30
CA GLU A 157 30.37 21.95 13.60
C GLU A 157 29.19 21.72 12.64
N ASN A 158 29.47 21.36 11.38
CA ASN A 158 28.44 21.05 10.40
C ASN A 158 27.65 19.78 10.75
N TRP A 159 28.28 18.88 11.49
CA TRP A 159 27.78 17.57 11.87
C TRP A 159 27.36 17.46 13.34
N ARG A 160 27.13 18.58 14.03
CA ARG A 160 26.49 18.55 15.36
C ARG A 160 25.12 17.84 15.29
N PRO A 161 24.80 16.92 16.22
CA PRO A 161 23.53 16.21 16.23
C PRO A 161 22.36 17.20 16.40
N ASP A 162 21.19 16.81 15.91
CA ASP A 162 19.97 17.63 16.02
C ASP A 162 19.42 17.63 17.45
N PHE A 163 19.64 16.54 18.19
CA PHE A 163 19.33 16.37 19.61
C PHE A 163 20.40 15.51 20.32
N GLY A 164 20.48 15.63 21.64
CA GLY A 164 21.46 14.91 22.45
C GLY A 164 22.84 15.57 22.51
N PRO A 165 23.81 14.97 23.22
CA PRO A 165 25.11 15.57 23.45
C PRO A 165 26.01 15.49 22.20
N VAL A 166 26.95 16.43 22.08
CA VAL A 166 28.03 16.40 21.06
C VAL A 166 29.20 15.58 21.60
N GLU A 167 28.91 14.39 22.11
CA GLU A 167 29.89 13.50 22.73
C GLU A 167 29.76 12.10 22.14
N PHE A 168 30.91 11.47 21.91
CA PHE A 168 30.92 10.13 21.33
C PHE A 168 30.51 9.08 22.36
N ASN A 169 29.33 8.49 22.16
CA ASN A 169 28.86 7.38 22.98
C ASN A 169 29.44 6.05 22.45
N LYS A 170 30.50 5.56 23.09
CA LYS A 170 31.20 4.31 22.69
C LYS A 170 30.32 3.05 22.73
N ARG A 171 29.30 3.02 23.58
CA ARG A 171 28.45 1.83 23.72
C ARG A 171 27.38 1.79 22.65
N SER A 172 26.64 2.89 22.47
CA SER A 172 25.47 2.93 21.60
C SER A 172 25.73 3.57 20.23
N GLY A 173 26.83 4.29 20.04
CA GLY A 173 27.06 5.10 18.84
C GLY A 173 26.07 6.27 18.74
N ALA A 174 25.57 6.53 17.54
CA ALA A 174 24.57 7.56 17.26
C ALA A 174 23.34 6.98 16.55
N THR A 175 22.18 7.61 16.72
CA THR A 175 20.90 7.12 16.16
C THR A 175 20.34 8.11 15.14
N VAL A 176 19.86 7.62 14.00
CA VAL A 176 19.08 8.44 13.06
C VAL A 176 17.59 8.24 13.30
N ILE A 177 16.82 9.31 13.38
CA ILE A 177 15.36 9.24 13.55
C ILE A 177 14.70 10.12 12.49
N GLY A 178 13.59 9.70 11.90
CA GLY A 178 12.89 10.59 10.97
C GLY A 178 11.65 9.98 10.35
N VAL A 179 11.08 10.72 9.41
CA VAL A 179 9.87 10.32 8.69
C VAL A 179 10.19 10.13 7.23
N ARG A 180 9.70 9.01 6.68
CA ARG A 180 9.79 8.71 5.26
C ARG A 180 8.46 8.16 4.74
N GLU A 181 8.33 8.17 3.42
CA GLU A 181 7.27 7.45 2.74
C GLU A 181 7.42 5.93 2.96
N PHE A 182 6.32 5.21 2.75
CA PHE A 182 6.33 3.75 2.73
C PHE A 182 7.30 3.25 1.65
N LEU A 183 8.10 2.25 1.98
CA LEU A 183 9.08 1.65 1.08
C LEU A 183 8.81 0.16 1.02
N ILE A 184 8.75 -0.39 -0.19
CA ILE A 184 8.64 -1.84 -0.39
C ILE A 184 10.03 -2.38 -0.65
N ALA A 185 10.53 -3.20 0.28
CA ALA A 185 11.73 -3.99 0.07
C ALA A 185 11.35 -5.29 -0.66
N TYR A 186 11.82 -5.43 -1.89
CA TYR A 186 11.41 -6.44 -2.85
C TYR A 186 12.64 -7.10 -3.47
N ASN A 187 12.82 -8.39 -3.25
CA ASN A 187 13.95 -9.14 -3.79
C ASN A 187 13.48 -10.02 -4.95
N ILE A 188 14.27 -10.11 -6.01
CA ILE A 188 14.03 -10.99 -7.16
C ILE A 188 15.09 -12.09 -7.18
N ASN A 189 14.65 -13.35 -7.20
CA ASN A 189 15.51 -14.52 -7.13
C ASN A 189 15.95 -14.99 -8.53
N LEU A 190 17.24 -15.28 -8.69
CA LEU A 190 17.82 -15.77 -9.95
C LEU A 190 18.37 -17.18 -9.76
N ASN A 191 18.24 -18.05 -10.77
CA ASN A 191 18.76 -19.43 -10.73
C ASN A 191 20.28 -19.55 -10.92
N THR A 192 21.08 -18.60 -10.41
CA THR A 192 22.53 -18.56 -10.58
C THR A 192 23.23 -18.17 -9.29
N ARG A 193 24.45 -18.65 -9.06
CA ARG A 193 25.35 -18.20 -7.98
C ARG A 193 26.25 -17.02 -8.41
N GLU A 194 26.23 -16.66 -9.69
CA GLU A 194 27.07 -15.60 -10.22
C GLU A 194 26.50 -14.22 -9.83
N LYS A 195 27.16 -13.58 -8.86
CA LYS A 195 26.75 -12.27 -8.33
C LYS A 195 26.82 -11.17 -9.38
N LEU A 196 27.77 -11.24 -10.33
CA LEU A 196 27.93 -10.23 -11.36
C LEU A 196 26.70 -10.12 -12.26
N HIS A 197 26.00 -11.22 -12.52
CA HIS A 197 24.75 -11.18 -13.28
C HIS A 197 23.65 -10.40 -12.54
N ALA A 198 23.49 -10.65 -11.24
CA ALA A 198 22.52 -9.90 -10.43
C ALA A 198 22.86 -8.41 -10.36
N ILE A 199 24.15 -8.06 -10.21
CA ILE A 199 24.59 -6.65 -10.20
C ILE A 199 24.29 -6.00 -11.55
N ASP A 200 24.58 -6.70 -12.65
CA ASP A 200 24.39 -6.19 -13.99
C ASP A 200 22.93 -5.83 -14.26
N ILE A 201 22.01 -6.74 -13.92
CA ILE A 201 20.56 -6.51 -14.04
C ILE A 201 20.11 -5.39 -13.09
N ALA A 202 20.55 -5.41 -11.83
CA ALA A 202 20.21 -4.37 -10.85
C ALA A 202 20.57 -2.95 -11.34
N TYR A 203 21.68 -2.84 -12.06
CA TYR A 203 22.20 -1.56 -12.56
C TYR A 203 21.40 -1.03 -13.77
N GLU A 204 20.79 -1.92 -14.56
CA GLU A 204 19.83 -1.51 -15.58
C GLU A 204 18.48 -1.11 -14.95
N LEU A 205 18.06 -1.75 -13.85
CA LEU A 205 16.76 -1.47 -13.21
C LEU A 205 16.76 -0.16 -12.40
N ARG A 206 17.81 0.10 -11.59
CA ARG A 206 17.81 1.18 -10.60
C ARG A 206 17.92 2.58 -11.21
N GLU A 207 17.31 3.57 -10.55
CA GLU A 207 17.30 4.97 -10.98
C GLU A 207 18.69 5.57 -11.20
N LYS A 208 19.64 5.26 -10.32
CA LYS A 208 21.04 5.73 -10.42
C LYS A 208 21.75 5.21 -11.68
N GLY A 209 21.20 4.19 -12.33
CA GLY A 209 21.76 3.56 -13.52
C GLY A 209 23.18 3.05 -13.28
N ARG A 210 24.04 3.28 -14.26
CA ARG A 210 25.44 2.79 -14.25
C ARG A 210 26.41 3.71 -14.96
N SER A 211 27.69 3.49 -14.73
CA SER A 211 28.73 4.09 -15.55
C SER A 211 28.72 3.47 -16.95
N ALA A 212 28.73 4.33 -17.96
CA ALA A 212 28.72 3.94 -19.36
C ALA A 212 30.09 3.36 -19.77
N ARG A 213 30.07 2.37 -20.67
CA ARG A 213 31.23 1.62 -21.14
C ARG A 213 31.22 1.51 -22.67
N ARG A 214 32.39 1.59 -23.32
CA ARG A 214 32.54 1.43 -24.78
C ARG A 214 33.76 0.57 -25.16
N PRO A 215 33.61 -0.39 -26.10
CA PRO A 215 32.35 -0.81 -26.73
C PRO A 215 31.42 -1.46 -25.70
N ALA A 216 30.12 -1.26 -25.84
CA ALA A 216 29.14 -1.92 -24.96
C ALA A 216 29.12 -3.43 -25.27
N SER A 217 29.16 -4.27 -24.24
CA SER A 217 29.01 -5.72 -24.37
C SER A 217 27.59 -6.11 -23.99
N PHE A 218 26.84 -6.72 -24.89
CA PHE A 218 25.49 -7.22 -24.61
C PHE A 218 25.46 -8.75 -24.76
N PRO A 219 24.72 -9.46 -23.89
CA PRO A 219 23.93 -8.96 -22.76
C PRO A 219 24.79 -8.66 -21.50
N TYR A 220 26.08 -9.02 -21.49
CA TYR A 220 26.95 -8.94 -20.31
C TYR A 220 27.73 -7.63 -20.23
N TYR A 221 27.08 -6.53 -19.84
CA TYR A 221 27.67 -5.19 -19.88
C TYR A 221 28.94 -5.05 -19.03
N TYR A 222 29.00 -5.78 -17.91
CA TYR A 222 30.17 -5.81 -17.03
C TYR A 222 31.45 -6.38 -17.68
N LYS A 223 31.35 -7.10 -18.82
CA LYS A 223 32.52 -7.62 -19.55
C LYS A 223 33.28 -6.56 -20.34
N SER A 224 32.68 -5.39 -20.58
CA SER A 224 33.41 -4.26 -21.15
C SER A 224 34.23 -3.59 -20.07
N GLU A 225 35.55 -3.55 -20.15
CA GLU A 225 36.39 -2.99 -19.08
C GLU A 225 36.45 -1.45 -19.12
N ASN A 226 36.26 -0.86 -20.30
CA ASN A 226 36.50 0.56 -20.55
C ASN A 226 35.29 1.42 -20.15
N VAL A 227 35.36 2.02 -18.97
CA VAL A 227 34.44 3.08 -18.54
C VAL A 227 34.79 4.39 -19.24
N ILE A 228 33.81 4.99 -19.91
CA ILE A 228 34.01 6.31 -20.53
C ILE A 228 33.90 7.42 -19.49
N LYS A 229 34.69 8.47 -19.67
CA LYS A 229 34.76 9.63 -18.78
C LYS A 229 34.46 10.92 -19.54
N TYR A 230 34.03 11.94 -18.83
CA TYR A 230 33.94 13.29 -19.38
C TYR A 230 35.33 13.89 -19.48
N GLU A 231 35.62 14.54 -20.61
CA GLU A 231 36.86 15.26 -20.84
C GLU A 231 36.53 16.65 -21.39
N LYS A 232 37.48 17.58 -21.27
CA LYS A 232 37.28 18.92 -21.82
C LYS A 232 37.04 18.83 -23.32
N ASP A 233 36.01 19.54 -23.79
CA ASP A 233 35.53 19.56 -25.18
C ASP A 233 34.97 18.22 -25.71
N ILE A 234 34.85 17.19 -24.85
CA ILE A 234 34.31 15.87 -25.19
C ILE A 234 33.35 15.43 -24.07
N TYR A 235 32.05 15.59 -24.31
CA TYR A 235 31.00 15.22 -23.39
C TYR A 235 30.10 14.13 -23.99
N PRO A 236 30.50 12.84 -23.88
CA PRO A 236 29.75 11.75 -24.49
C PRO A 236 28.35 11.59 -23.88
N CYS A 237 27.40 11.22 -24.73
CA CYS A 237 26.17 10.60 -24.29
C CYS A 237 26.47 9.18 -23.77
N GLY A 238 25.88 8.84 -22.63
CA GLY A 238 26.00 7.50 -22.04
C GLY A 238 25.15 6.42 -22.72
N GLU A 239 24.17 6.81 -23.54
CA GLU A 239 23.20 5.91 -24.19
C GLU A 239 23.49 5.66 -25.68
N CYS A 240 24.02 6.65 -26.38
CA CYS A 240 24.27 6.59 -27.83
C CYS A 240 25.63 7.21 -28.19
N ASP A 241 25.99 7.18 -29.47
CA ASP A 241 27.30 7.65 -29.94
C ASP A 241 27.48 9.17 -30.00
N PHE A 242 26.47 9.96 -29.62
CA PHE A 242 26.57 11.42 -29.57
C PHE A 242 27.67 11.90 -28.61
N ASN A 243 28.46 12.89 -29.03
CA ASN A 243 29.48 13.56 -28.22
C ASN A 243 29.28 15.08 -28.33
N GLY A 244 28.84 15.71 -27.24
CA GLY A 244 28.73 17.17 -27.17
C GLY A 244 30.09 17.83 -26.96
N LYS A 245 30.24 19.08 -27.43
CA LYS A 245 31.41 19.92 -27.12
C LYS A 245 31.29 20.57 -25.76
N THR A 246 30.08 20.73 -25.24
CA THR A 246 29.80 21.24 -23.90
C THR A 246 28.84 20.32 -23.16
N ILE A 247 28.89 20.34 -21.83
CA ILE A 247 27.93 19.56 -21.02
C ILE A 247 26.49 19.98 -21.30
N SER A 248 26.23 21.26 -21.56
CA SER A 248 24.90 21.79 -21.89
C SER A 248 24.34 21.20 -23.19
N GLU A 249 25.17 21.01 -24.21
CA GLU A 249 24.77 20.31 -25.44
C GLU A 249 24.37 18.87 -25.16
N THR A 250 25.14 18.16 -24.33
CA THR A 250 24.85 16.77 -23.97
C THR A 250 23.61 16.64 -23.08
N ILE A 251 23.40 17.55 -22.13
CA ILE A 251 22.18 17.62 -21.31
C ILE A 251 20.95 17.81 -22.22
N LYS A 252 21.01 18.77 -23.15
CA LYS A 252 19.93 19.02 -24.11
C LYS A 252 19.66 17.79 -24.98
N HIS A 253 20.71 17.17 -25.50
CA HIS A 253 20.59 15.93 -26.29
C HIS A 253 19.92 14.80 -25.49
N CYS A 254 20.34 14.56 -24.24
CA CYS A 254 19.75 13.52 -23.40
C CYS A 254 18.26 13.77 -23.13
N SER A 255 17.87 15.02 -22.92
CA SER A 255 16.46 15.40 -22.74
C SER A 255 15.64 15.20 -24.02
N GLU A 256 16.13 15.66 -25.17
CA GLU A 256 15.38 15.65 -26.44
C GLU A 256 15.33 14.26 -27.10
N VAL A 257 16.42 13.50 -27.04
CA VAL A 257 16.55 12.20 -27.73
C VAL A 257 16.21 11.03 -26.82
N HIS A 258 16.54 11.10 -25.53
CA HIS A 258 16.40 9.98 -24.60
C HIS A 258 15.36 10.23 -23.49
N GLY A 259 14.77 11.43 -23.43
CA GLY A 259 13.68 11.76 -22.52
C GLY A 259 14.07 11.72 -21.03
N TYR A 260 15.30 12.10 -20.69
CA TYR A 260 15.72 12.21 -19.29
C TYR A 260 16.61 13.42 -19.03
N ASP A 261 16.59 13.93 -17.80
CA ASP A 261 17.47 15.00 -17.35
C ASP A 261 18.81 14.42 -16.88
N LEU A 262 19.87 14.68 -17.65
CA LEU A 262 21.23 14.28 -17.30
C LEU A 262 21.73 14.99 -16.04
N THR A 263 21.29 16.22 -15.79
CA THR A 263 21.66 17.00 -14.59
C THR A 263 21.20 16.28 -13.31
N GLU A 264 19.95 15.80 -13.30
CA GLU A 264 19.42 15.00 -12.20
C GLU A 264 20.21 13.71 -12.03
N LEU A 265 20.48 12.99 -13.13
CA LEU A 265 21.23 11.72 -13.11
C LEU A 265 22.65 11.88 -12.55
N LEU A 266 23.35 12.96 -12.91
CA LEU A 266 24.67 13.28 -12.40
C LEU A 266 24.62 13.57 -10.90
N LYS A 267 23.66 14.39 -10.44
CA LYS A 267 23.45 14.66 -9.00
C LYS A 267 23.13 13.39 -8.20
N LEU A 268 22.28 12.51 -8.74
CA LEU A 268 21.99 11.17 -8.18
C LEU A 268 23.25 10.30 -8.04
N ASN A 269 24.24 10.55 -8.90
CA ASN A 269 25.54 9.89 -8.88
C ASN A 269 26.62 10.65 -8.10
N ASP A 270 26.25 11.69 -7.36
CA ASP A 270 27.18 12.52 -6.57
C ASP A 270 28.22 13.24 -7.46
N ILE A 271 27.88 13.52 -8.72
CA ILE A 271 28.71 14.24 -9.70
C ILE A 271 28.20 15.67 -9.86
N ASN A 272 29.09 16.65 -9.85
CA ASN A 272 28.75 18.04 -10.13
C ASN A 272 28.44 18.22 -11.63
N PRO A 273 27.20 18.57 -12.04
CA PRO A 273 26.86 18.73 -13.45
C PRO A 273 27.58 19.90 -14.13
N ASP A 274 28.01 20.90 -13.37
CA ASP A 274 28.68 22.09 -13.93
C ASP A 274 30.18 21.86 -14.18
N SER A 275 30.76 20.79 -13.61
CA SER A 275 32.18 20.41 -13.77
C SER A 275 32.36 18.89 -13.65
N PRO A 276 31.85 18.10 -14.61
CA PRO A 276 31.88 16.64 -14.53
C PRO A 276 33.19 16.03 -15.08
N GLU A 277 34.16 16.82 -15.52
CA GLU A 277 35.39 16.33 -16.15
C GLU A 277 36.18 15.39 -15.21
N GLY A 278 36.65 14.27 -15.77
CA GLY A 278 37.33 13.20 -15.02
C GLY A 278 36.38 12.17 -14.39
N GLU A 279 35.09 12.51 -14.23
CA GLU A 279 34.05 11.60 -13.75
C GLU A 279 33.57 10.65 -14.85
N SER A 280 33.04 9.50 -14.44
CA SER A 280 32.48 8.53 -15.39
C SER A 280 31.16 9.03 -15.99
N VAL A 281 31.02 8.93 -17.31
CA VAL A 281 29.75 9.17 -18.00
C VAL A 281 28.70 8.18 -17.50
N LYS A 282 27.46 8.63 -17.35
CA LYS A 282 26.36 7.81 -16.81
C LYS A 282 25.37 7.40 -17.88
N LYS A 283 24.92 6.16 -17.78
CA LYS A 283 23.79 5.58 -18.49
C LYS A 283 22.63 5.48 -17.49
N LYS A 284 21.42 5.91 -17.87
CA LYS A 284 20.28 5.88 -16.94
C LYS A 284 19.78 4.45 -16.74
N GLY A 285 19.12 4.22 -15.60
CA GLY A 285 18.33 3.00 -15.41
C GLY A 285 16.94 3.12 -16.01
N LEU A 286 16.20 2.02 -15.97
CA LEU A 286 14.85 1.89 -16.49
C LEU A 286 13.79 2.55 -15.60
N PHE A 287 13.99 2.53 -14.27
CA PHE A 287 12.97 2.95 -13.31
C PHE A 287 13.42 4.12 -12.44
N LYS A 288 12.50 5.05 -12.16
CA LYS A 288 12.65 6.07 -11.11
C LYS A 288 12.22 5.49 -9.75
N ASN A 289 12.61 6.12 -8.65
CA ASN A 289 12.20 5.69 -7.30
C ASN A 289 12.50 4.20 -7.00
N CYS A 290 13.52 3.66 -7.68
CA CYS A 290 13.91 2.26 -7.62
C CYS A 290 15.40 2.20 -7.31
N LYS A 291 15.76 1.66 -6.15
CA LYS A 291 17.16 1.40 -5.78
C LYS A 291 17.38 -0.10 -5.84
N ALA A 292 18.40 -0.56 -6.55
CA ALA A 292 18.68 -1.99 -6.65
C ALA A 292 20.18 -2.31 -6.53
N ILE A 293 20.48 -3.47 -5.97
CA ILE A 293 21.82 -4.08 -5.89
C ILE A 293 21.74 -5.58 -6.17
N GLY A 294 22.84 -6.16 -6.65
CA GLY A 294 22.97 -7.61 -6.82
C GLY A 294 23.87 -8.23 -5.76
N TRP A 295 23.46 -9.38 -5.21
CA TRP A 295 24.19 -10.09 -4.17
C TRP A 295 23.90 -11.59 -4.21
N ILE A 296 24.64 -12.37 -3.43
CA ILE A 296 24.44 -13.81 -3.25
C ILE A 296 23.85 -14.05 -1.87
N VAL A 297 22.81 -14.88 -1.81
CA VAL A 297 22.21 -15.34 -0.56
C VAL A 297 22.62 -16.79 -0.35
N ASN A 298 23.56 -17.00 0.57
CA ASN A 298 24.14 -18.32 0.81
C ASN A 298 23.09 -19.33 1.31
N GLU A 299 22.11 -18.87 2.11
CA GLU A 299 21.03 -19.70 2.64
C GLU A 299 20.16 -20.32 1.53
N PHE A 300 19.90 -19.57 0.46
CA PHE A 300 19.10 -20.01 -0.68
C PHE A 300 19.95 -20.54 -1.85
N ASP A 301 21.27 -20.54 -1.68
CA ASP A 301 22.27 -20.97 -2.65
C ASP A 301 22.11 -20.31 -4.04
N ARG A 302 21.72 -19.02 -4.05
CA ARG A 302 21.40 -18.29 -5.28
C ARG A 302 21.62 -16.80 -5.15
N SER A 303 21.77 -16.13 -6.28
CA SER A 303 21.87 -14.68 -6.40
C SER A 303 20.50 -14.03 -6.36
N GLN A 304 20.44 -12.84 -5.77
CA GLN A 304 19.25 -11.99 -5.71
C GLN A 304 19.54 -10.60 -6.23
N ILE A 305 18.52 -10.00 -6.85
CA ILE A 305 18.43 -8.56 -7.07
C ILE A 305 17.63 -8.00 -5.90
N SER A 306 18.28 -7.31 -4.97
CA SER A 306 17.59 -6.65 -3.86
C SER A 306 17.17 -5.24 -4.26
N ILE A 307 15.89 -4.94 -4.11
CA ILE A 307 15.26 -3.72 -4.61
C ILE A 307 14.51 -3.02 -3.48
N ASN A 308 14.66 -1.70 -3.44
CA ASN A 308 13.87 -0.82 -2.60
C ASN A 308 13.06 0.11 -3.51
N LEU A 309 11.74 -0.08 -3.52
CA LEU A 309 10.81 0.83 -4.18
C LEU A 309 10.46 1.95 -3.20
N THR A 310 11.05 3.12 -3.41
CA THR A 310 10.87 4.28 -2.53
C THR A 310 9.57 5.04 -2.78
N ASP A 311 8.94 4.79 -3.93
CA ASP A 311 7.57 5.21 -4.24
C ASP A 311 6.92 4.18 -5.18
N TYR A 312 6.10 3.31 -4.61
CA TYR A 312 5.46 2.22 -5.35
C TYR A 312 4.32 2.69 -6.28
N ASN A 313 3.89 3.96 -6.17
CA ASN A 313 2.90 4.54 -7.07
C ASN A 313 3.54 5.00 -8.39
N VAL A 314 4.86 5.27 -8.37
CA VAL A 314 5.64 5.63 -9.58
C VAL A 314 6.25 4.40 -10.24
N THR A 315 6.76 3.46 -9.45
CA THR A 315 7.34 2.21 -9.97
C THR A 315 6.83 1.03 -9.17
N SER A 316 6.12 0.13 -9.84
CA SER A 316 5.45 -1.00 -9.22
C SER A 316 6.34 -2.25 -9.12
N MET A 317 5.97 -3.20 -8.25
CA MET A 317 6.65 -4.49 -8.13
C MET A 317 6.57 -5.30 -9.44
N HIS A 318 5.41 -5.29 -10.11
CA HIS A 318 5.20 -6.06 -11.32
C HIS A 318 6.02 -5.51 -12.50
N ASP A 319 6.09 -4.19 -12.68
CA ASP A 319 6.90 -3.61 -13.77
C ASP A 319 8.38 -3.97 -13.63
N VAL A 320 8.90 -3.88 -12.41
CA VAL A 320 10.29 -4.20 -12.11
C VAL A 320 10.57 -5.70 -12.27
N LEU A 321 9.64 -6.57 -11.83
CA LEU A 321 9.77 -8.01 -12.04
C LEU A 321 9.76 -8.40 -13.52
N GLU A 322 8.85 -7.83 -14.31
CA GLU A 322 8.75 -8.14 -15.74
C GLU A 322 9.98 -7.63 -16.51
N ALA A 323 10.53 -6.47 -16.15
CA ALA A 323 11.78 -5.99 -16.71
C ALA A 323 12.97 -6.89 -16.31
N ALA A 324 13.04 -7.31 -15.04
CA ALA A 324 14.06 -8.24 -14.58
C ALA A 324 13.99 -9.59 -15.29
N ARG A 325 12.78 -10.12 -15.53
CA ARG A 325 12.55 -11.36 -16.30
C ARG A 325 13.13 -11.26 -17.71
N LYS A 326 12.87 -10.17 -18.44
CA LYS A 326 13.42 -9.93 -19.79
C LYS A 326 14.95 -9.83 -19.76
N LEU A 327 15.51 -9.04 -18.85
CA LEU A 327 16.96 -8.86 -18.71
C LEU A 327 17.67 -10.17 -18.30
N ALA A 328 17.03 -11.00 -17.47
CA ALA A 328 17.54 -12.31 -17.09
C ALA A 328 17.51 -13.29 -18.28
N GLU A 329 16.41 -13.31 -19.04
CA GLU A 329 16.25 -14.16 -20.23
C GLU A 329 17.34 -13.88 -21.27
N GLU A 330 17.65 -12.61 -21.54
CA GLU A 330 18.75 -12.21 -22.43
C GLU A 330 20.09 -12.81 -22.02
N ARG A 331 20.28 -13.12 -20.73
CA ARG A 331 21.51 -13.68 -20.14
C ARG A 331 21.43 -15.19 -19.93
N GLY A 332 20.36 -15.86 -20.38
CA GLY A 332 20.13 -17.29 -20.15
C GLY A 332 19.84 -17.63 -18.67
N ILE A 333 19.36 -16.67 -17.90
CA ILE A 333 19.05 -16.79 -16.47
C ILE A 333 17.53 -16.85 -16.30
N VAL A 334 17.07 -17.67 -15.38
CA VAL A 334 15.66 -17.77 -14.98
C VAL A 334 15.45 -17.01 -13.68
N VAL A 335 14.47 -16.11 -13.68
CA VAL A 335 13.89 -15.56 -12.45
C VAL A 335 12.98 -16.62 -11.85
N THR A 336 13.34 -17.17 -10.70
CA THR A 336 12.57 -18.25 -10.05
C THR A 336 11.35 -17.75 -9.30
N GLY A 337 11.40 -16.49 -8.86
CA GLY A 337 10.32 -15.82 -8.14
C GLY A 337 10.85 -14.57 -7.45
N SER A 338 10.17 -14.16 -6.39
CA SER A 338 10.51 -12.97 -5.64
C SER A 338 10.15 -13.11 -4.17
N GLU A 339 10.49 -12.10 -3.39
CA GLU A 339 10.23 -12.03 -1.96
C GLU A 339 9.96 -10.59 -1.58
N ILE A 340 9.02 -10.40 -0.64
CA ILE A 340 8.85 -9.13 0.05
C ILE A 340 9.51 -9.26 1.42
N VAL A 341 10.43 -8.35 1.70
CA VAL A 341 11.05 -8.23 3.01
C VAL A 341 10.23 -7.25 3.84
N GLY A 342 9.69 -7.72 4.98
CA GLY A 342 8.77 -6.94 5.79
C GLY A 342 7.33 -6.98 5.27
N LEU A 343 6.75 -5.80 5.09
CA LEU A 343 5.33 -5.62 4.78
C LEU A 343 5.10 -4.93 3.44
N VAL A 344 3.90 -5.09 2.90
CA VAL A 344 3.48 -4.46 1.65
C VAL A 344 2.12 -3.77 1.79
N PRO A 345 1.90 -2.58 1.22
CA PRO A 345 0.60 -1.93 1.24
C PRO A 345 -0.39 -2.70 0.36
N PHE A 346 -1.64 -2.81 0.82
CA PHE A 346 -2.74 -3.45 0.10
C PHE A 346 -2.81 -2.99 -1.36
N ASN A 347 -2.79 -1.68 -1.60
CA ASN A 347 -2.88 -1.14 -2.96
C ASN A 347 -1.73 -1.61 -3.87
N ALA A 348 -0.50 -1.73 -3.37
CA ALA A 348 0.64 -2.16 -4.18
C ALA A 348 0.47 -3.61 -4.67
N LEU A 349 0.03 -4.50 -3.78
CA LEU A 349 -0.24 -5.89 -4.12
C LEU A 349 -1.50 -6.03 -5.00
N TYR A 350 -2.56 -5.28 -4.67
CA TYR A 350 -3.81 -5.25 -5.43
C TYR A 350 -3.62 -4.81 -6.88
N GLN A 351 -2.86 -3.73 -7.12
CA GLN A 351 -2.55 -3.28 -8.48
C GLN A 351 -1.73 -4.32 -9.24
N SER A 352 -0.79 -5.00 -8.58
CA SER A 352 -0.03 -6.09 -9.19
C SER A 352 -0.93 -7.27 -9.58
N GLY A 353 -1.91 -7.61 -8.75
CA GLY A 353 -2.92 -8.62 -9.09
C GLY A 353 -3.75 -8.23 -10.31
N LYS A 354 -4.25 -6.99 -10.36
CA LYS A 354 -4.98 -6.46 -11.52
C LYS A 354 -4.15 -6.49 -12.80
N TYR A 355 -2.89 -6.06 -12.73
CA TYR A 355 -1.96 -6.07 -13.85
C TYR A 355 -1.82 -7.48 -14.45
N TYR A 356 -1.57 -8.48 -13.62
CA TYR A 356 -1.39 -9.85 -14.10
C TYR A 356 -2.70 -10.48 -14.60
N LEU A 357 -3.84 -10.20 -13.97
CA LEU A 357 -5.14 -10.63 -14.48
C LEU A 357 -5.40 -10.06 -15.89
N GLN A 358 -5.16 -8.76 -16.10
CA GLN A 358 -5.30 -8.13 -17.42
C GLN A 358 -4.35 -8.77 -18.45
N LYS A 359 -3.09 -9.00 -18.09
CA LYS A 359 -2.11 -9.66 -18.96
C LYS A 359 -2.51 -11.10 -19.33
N GLN A 360 -3.20 -11.79 -18.41
CA GLN A 360 -3.74 -13.13 -18.63
C GLN A 360 -5.09 -13.13 -19.36
N GLN A 361 -5.59 -11.97 -19.79
CA GLN A 361 -6.93 -11.82 -20.36
C GLN A 361 -7.98 -12.43 -19.41
N ARG A 362 -7.92 -12.01 -18.14
CA ARG A 362 -8.85 -12.38 -17.08
C ARG A 362 -9.50 -11.14 -16.50
N SER A 363 -10.72 -11.32 -16.03
CA SER A 363 -11.47 -10.24 -15.39
C SER A 363 -10.79 -9.75 -14.11
N THR A 364 -10.79 -8.44 -13.92
CA THR A 364 -10.40 -7.77 -12.67
C THR A 364 -11.60 -7.51 -11.75
N GLY A 365 -12.82 -7.77 -12.22
CA GLY A 365 -14.06 -7.66 -11.45
C GLY A 365 -14.37 -8.90 -10.61
N ILE A 366 -13.37 -9.46 -9.93
CA ILE A 366 -13.47 -10.64 -9.06
C ILE A 366 -13.26 -10.25 -7.58
N PRO A 367 -13.55 -11.13 -6.60
CA PRO A 367 -13.30 -10.83 -5.19
C PRO A 367 -11.84 -10.41 -4.91
N VAL A 368 -11.67 -9.45 -4.00
CA VAL A 368 -10.35 -8.88 -3.65
C VAL A 368 -9.34 -9.96 -3.26
N LYS A 369 -9.78 -10.97 -2.48
CA LYS A 369 -8.93 -12.10 -2.08
C LYS A 369 -8.32 -12.83 -3.29
N ASP A 370 -9.10 -13.01 -4.35
CA ASP A 370 -8.66 -13.71 -5.55
C ASP A 370 -7.65 -12.87 -6.33
N ILE A 371 -7.87 -11.54 -6.41
CA ILE A 371 -6.91 -10.60 -7.02
C ILE A 371 -5.57 -10.64 -6.29
N LEU A 372 -5.59 -10.61 -4.96
CA LEU A 372 -4.35 -10.69 -4.16
C LEU A 372 -3.65 -12.05 -4.33
N ASN A 373 -4.41 -13.15 -4.38
CA ASN A 373 -3.84 -14.47 -4.65
C ASN A 373 -3.18 -14.55 -6.04
N SER A 374 -3.80 -13.96 -7.07
CA SER A 374 -3.20 -13.85 -8.40
C SER A 374 -1.90 -13.05 -8.39
N ALA A 375 -1.82 -11.98 -7.58
CA ALA A 375 -0.60 -11.20 -7.39
C ALA A 375 0.51 -12.06 -6.76
N VAL A 376 0.21 -12.75 -5.65
CA VAL A 376 1.17 -13.62 -4.94
C VAL A 376 1.75 -14.68 -5.85
N GLN A 377 0.91 -15.35 -6.63
CA GLN A 377 1.34 -16.38 -7.58
C GLN A 377 2.18 -15.79 -8.72
N SER A 378 1.73 -14.70 -9.33
CA SER A 378 2.38 -14.14 -10.53
C SER A 378 3.72 -13.46 -10.24
N LEU A 379 3.83 -12.82 -9.08
CA LEU A 379 5.07 -12.26 -8.58
C LEU A 379 6.02 -13.37 -8.08
N GLY A 380 5.50 -14.55 -7.73
CA GLY A 380 6.28 -15.65 -7.18
C GLY A 380 6.76 -15.37 -5.75
N LEU A 381 5.92 -14.73 -4.93
CA LEU A 381 6.27 -14.30 -3.56
C LEU A 381 6.55 -15.44 -2.58
N ASN A 382 6.21 -16.68 -2.95
CA ASN A 382 6.44 -17.89 -2.16
C ASN A 382 7.70 -18.68 -2.57
N ASP A 383 8.63 -18.08 -3.34
CA ASP A 383 9.77 -18.82 -3.91
C ASP A 383 10.79 -19.27 -2.85
N VAL A 384 11.11 -18.39 -1.89
CA VAL A 384 12.11 -18.69 -0.84
C VAL A 384 11.51 -18.79 0.56
N ASN A 385 10.38 -18.12 0.81
CA ASN A 385 9.69 -18.09 2.10
C ASN A 385 8.17 -18.06 1.91
N ASP A 386 7.40 -18.53 2.89
CA ASP A 386 5.93 -18.44 2.87
C ASP A 386 5.46 -16.98 2.96
N PHE A 387 4.59 -16.59 2.03
CA PHE A 387 3.92 -15.29 2.00
C PHE A 387 2.45 -15.43 2.36
N ARG A 388 2.12 -15.04 3.60
CA ARG A 388 0.74 -15.01 4.10
C ARG A 388 0.15 -13.61 4.01
N ILE A 389 -0.87 -13.44 3.16
CA ILE A 389 -1.52 -12.14 2.91
C ILE A 389 -1.98 -11.46 4.22
N SER A 390 -2.61 -12.21 5.13
CA SER A 390 -3.13 -11.70 6.40
C SER A 390 -2.06 -11.19 7.36
N GLU A 391 -0.80 -11.61 7.18
CA GLU A 391 0.33 -11.24 8.04
C GLU A 391 1.20 -10.16 7.38
N ARG A 392 1.34 -10.21 6.04
CA ARG A 392 2.29 -9.38 5.28
C ARG A 392 1.67 -8.15 4.62
N VAL A 393 0.35 -8.09 4.46
CA VAL A 393 -0.33 -7.00 3.73
C VAL A 393 -0.96 -6.00 4.70
N LEU A 394 -0.51 -4.76 4.63
CA LEU A 394 -1.03 -3.65 5.42
C LEU A 394 -2.25 -3.00 4.76
N GLY A 395 -3.26 -2.65 5.56
CA GLY A 395 -4.46 -1.98 5.09
C GLY A 395 -5.42 -2.88 4.31
N LEU A 396 -5.42 -4.20 4.60
CA LEU A 396 -6.45 -5.10 4.09
C LEU A 396 -7.84 -4.61 4.50
N PRO A 397 -8.83 -4.58 3.58
CA PRO A 397 -10.21 -4.36 3.95
C PRO A 397 -10.65 -5.42 4.97
N LYS A 398 -11.11 -4.97 6.15
CA LYS A 398 -11.59 -5.84 7.22
C LYS A 398 -12.88 -5.24 7.79
N ASN A 399 -13.85 -6.09 8.09
CA ASN A 399 -15.02 -5.71 8.88
C ASN A 399 -14.70 -5.82 10.38
N SER A 400 -15.56 -5.28 11.24
CA SER A 400 -15.43 -5.53 12.68
C SER A 400 -15.78 -6.99 12.98
N ASP A 401 -15.14 -7.58 13.99
CA ASP A 401 -15.32 -9.01 14.30
C ASP A 401 -16.75 -9.33 14.81
N ASP A 402 -17.49 -8.31 15.21
CA ASP A 402 -18.90 -8.36 15.63
C ASP A 402 -19.89 -7.91 14.54
N ALA A 403 -19.40 -7.63 13.32
CA ALA A 403 -20.25 -7.21 12.21
C ALA A 403 -21.20 -8.33 11.76
N LEU A 404 -22.41 -7.96 11.36
CA LEU A 404 -23.42 -8.90 10.84
C LEU A 404 -22.91 -9.62 9.59
N VAL A 405 -22.11 -8.95 8.77
CA VAL A 405 -21.54 -9.51 7.54
C VAL A 405 -20.48 -10.60 7.79
N GLU A 406 -19.96 -10.70 9.02
CA GLU A 406 -19.02 -11.77 9.41
C GLU A 406 -19.75 -13.01 9.97
N MET A 407 -21.07 -12.94 10.19
CA MET A 407 -21.86 -14.08 10.61
C MET A 407 -21.91 -15.15 9.51
N THR A 408 -22.05 -16.42 9.91
CA THR A 408 -22.41 -17.45 8.94
C THR A 408 -23.81 -17.16 8.41
N LEU A 409 -24.12 -17.63 7.20
CA LEU A 409 -25.46 -17.47 6.63
C LEU A 409 -26.55 -18.05 7.55
N TYR A 410 -26.26 -19.17 8.21
CA TYR A 410 -27.15 -19.80 9.17
C TYR A 410 -27.43 -18.86 10.36
N ASP A 411 -26.37 -18.38 11.00
CA ASP A 411 -26.51 -17.51 12.18
C ASP A 411 -27.17 -16.17 11.83
N PHE A 412 -26.87 -15.61 10.67
CA PHE A 412 -27.49 -14.36 10.21
C PHE A 412 -29.00 -14.53 10.00
N VAL A 413 -29.44 -15.65 9.40
CA VAL A 413 -30.86 -15.94 9.22
C VAL A 413 -31.56 -16.18 10.55
N ASP A 414 -30.93 -16.92 11.47
CA ASP A 414 -31.44 -17.10 12.83
C ASP A 414 -31.57 -15.74 13.53
N GLU A 415 -30.57 -14.87 13.42
CA GLU A 415 -30.54 -13.54 14.03
C GLU A 415 -31.67 -12.63 13.52
N VAL A 416 -31.90 -12.59 12.21
CA VAL A 416 -33.02 -11.84 11.60
C VAL A 416 -34.39 -12.34 12.09
N SER A 417 -34.48 -13.60 12.51
CA SER A 417 -35.73 -14.21 13.00
C SER A 417 -35.95 -14.06 14.51
N ARG A 418 -35.00 -13.48 15.25
CA ARG A 418 -35.13 -13.28 16.71
C ARG A 418 -36.10 -12.17 17.06
N GLU A 419 -36.49 -12.13 18.33
CA GLU A 419 -37.25 -11.02 18.93
C GLU A 419 -36.36 -9.79 19.19
N THR A 420 -35.52 -9.43 18.22
CA THR A 420 -34.64 -8.25 18.24
C THR A 420 -35.09 -7.25 17.18
N PRO A 421 -34.94 -5.94 17.43
CA PRO A 421 -35.36 -4.90 16.46
C PRO A 421 -34.38 -4.72 15.28
N ALA A 422 -33.18 -5.28 15.35
CA ALA A 422 -32.18 -5.29 14.28
C ALA A 422 -31.32 -6.57 14.40
N PRO A 423 -30.82 -7.16 13.30
CA PRO A 423 -30.97 -6.73 11.90
C PRO A 423 -32.41 -6.82 11.39
N GLY A 424 -32.80 -5.87 10.55
CA GLY A 424 -34.19 -5.72 10.09
C GLY A 424 -34.35 -5.69 8.57
N GLY A 425 -35.48 -5.14 8.11
CA GLY A 425 -35.80 -5.07 6.67
C GLY A 425 -34.80 -4.23 5.85
N GLY A 426 -34.13 -3.25 6.46
CA GLY A 426 -33.08 -2.45 5.80
C GLY A 426 -31.84 -3.29 5.51
N SER A 427 -31.32 -4.00 6.51
CA SER A 427 -30.24 -4.99 6.36
C SER A 427 -30.56 -6.05 5.29
N ILE A 428 -31.79 -6.58 5.26
CA ILE A 428 -32.21 -7.55 4.22
C ILE A 428 -32.29 -6.92 2.83
N ALA A 429 -32.74 -5.68 2.71
CA ALA A 429 -32.77 -4.97 1.43
C ALA A 429 -31.35 -4.76 0.87
N ALA A 430 -30.40 -4.41 1.74
CA ALA A 430 -28.99 -4.27 1.38
C ALA A 430 -28.38 -5.60 0.93
N LEU A 431 -28.64 -6.70 1.66
CA LEU A 431 -28.22 -8.05 1.27
C LEU A 431 -28.81 -8.47 -0.08
N ALA A 432 -30.10 -8.19 -0.32
CA ALA A 432 -30.76 -8.53 -1.58
C ALA A 432 -30.10 -7.82 -2.78
N GLY A 433 -29.82 -6.51 -2.65
CA GLY A 433 -29.07 -5.77 -3.66
C GLY A 433 -27.65 -6.30 -3.86
N ALA A 434 -26.94 -6.65 -2.77
CA ALA A 434 -25.59 -7.22 -2.84
C ALA A 434 -25.57 -8.56 -3.58
N LEU A 435 -26.55 -9.44 -3.35
CA LEU A 435 -26.71 -10.70 -4.07
C LEU A 435 -27.00 -10.46 -5.56
N GLY A 436 -27.83 -9.47 -5.89
CA GLY A 436 -28.06 -9.05 -7.27
C GLY A 436 -26.75 -8.59 -7.96
N ALA A 437 -25.97 -7.76 -7.28
CA ALA A 437 -24.67 -7.30 -7.77
C ALA A 437 -23.68 -8.46 -7.95
N ALA A 438 -23.67 -9.42 -7.02
CA ALA A 438 -22.82 -10.60 -7.09
C ALA A 438 -23.16 -11.49 -8.31
N LEU A 439 -24.45 -11.71 -8.60
CA LEU A 439 -24.88 -12.45 -9.79
C LEU A 439 -24.49 -11.73 -11.08
N SER A 440 -24.70 -10.42 -11.16
CA SER A 440 -24.25 -9.61 -12.32
C SER A 440 -22.74 -9.69 -12.53
N SER A 441 -21.94 -9.61 -11.46
CA SER A 441 -20.49 -9.79 -11.52
C SER A 441 -20.11 -11.19 -12.01
N MET A 442 -20.75 -12.24 -11.46
CA MET A 442 -20.51 -13.63 -11.86
C MET A 442 -20.77 -13.84 -13.35
N VAL A 443 -21.92 -13.40 -13.87
CA VAL A 443 -22.26 -13.59 -15.28
C VAL A 443 -21.34 -12.78 -16.18
N SER A 444 -20.96 -11.55 -15.81
CA SER A 444 -19.92 -10.81 -16.54
C SER A 444 -18.60 -11.57 -16.60
N ASN A 445 -18.14 -12.12 -15.48
CA ASN A 445 -16.89 -12.89 -15.38
C ASN A 445 -16.93 -14.23 -16.12
N LEU A 446 -18.10 -14.88 -16.20
CA LEU A 446 -18.28 -16.10 -17.00
C LEU A 446 -18.23 -15.83 -18.50
N SER A 447 -18.31 -14.56 -18.91
CA SER A 447 -18.48 -14.14 -20.29
C SER A 447 -17.25 -13.41 -20.85
N SER A 448 -16.56 -12.65 -20.00
CA SER A 448 -15.38 -11.89 -20.38
C SER A 448 -14.23 -12.80 -20.82
N PHE A 449 -13.51 -12.35 -21.85
CA PHE A 449 -12.35 -13.01 -22.44
C PHE A 449 -12.61 -14.43 -22.98
N LYS A 450 -13.89 -14.73 -23.30
CA LYS A 450 -14.30 -15.98 -23.97
C LYS A 450 -14.79 -15.76 -25.40
N LYS A 451 -15.18 -14.53 -25.75
CA LYS A 451 -15.61 -14.15 -27.11
C LYS A 451 -14.51 -13.30 -27.74
N ALA A 452 -14.32 -13.37 -29.06
CA ALA A 452 -13.25 -12.66 -29.77
C ALA A 452 -13.50 -11.13 -29.93
N SER A 453 -14.23 -10.48 -29.03
CA SER A 453 -14.61 -9.07 -29.14
C SER A 453 -14.06 -8.24 -27.98
N GLU A 454 -12.97 -7.52 -28.25
CA GLU A 454 -12.29 -6.66 -27.28
C GLU A 454 -13.24 -5.63 -26.64
N ASN A 455 -14.11 -5.01 -27.42
CA ASN A 455 -15.08 -4.02 -26.92
C ASN A 455 -16.09 -4.63 -25.93
N ILE A 456 -16.53 -5.87 -26.17
CA ILE A 456 -17.46 -6.57 -25.28
C ILE A 456 -16.74 -7.01 -24.01
N ASP A 457 -15.48 -7.45 -24.13
CA ASP A 457 -14.67 -7.84 -22.98
C ASP A 457 -14.39 -6.65 -22.05
N GLU A 458 -14.06 -5.48 -22.60
CA GLU A 458 -13.87 -4.25 -21.82
C GLU A 458 -15.16 -3.82 -21.13
N LEU A 459 -16.30 -3.87 -21.84
CA LEU A 459 -17.62 -3.58 -21.27
C LEU A 459 -17.97 -4.53 -20.12
N LEU A 460 -17.80 -5.84 -20.31
CA LEU A 460 -18.12 -6.83 -19.29
C LEU A 460 -17.15 -6.76 -18.09
N ASN A 461 -15.87 -6.48 -18.33
CA ASN A 461 -14.89 -6.32 -17.26
C ASN A 461 -15.19 -5.08 -16.40
N SER A 462 -15.42 -3.92 -17.03
CA SER A 462 -15.82 -2.70 -16.30
C SER A 462 -17.15 -2.88 -15.56
N THR A 463 -18.09 -3.60 -16.16
CA THR A 463 -19.36 -3.98 -15.52
C THR A 463 -19.11 -4.87 -14.29
N ALA A 464 -18.25 -5.88 -14.39
CA ALA A 464 -17.90 -6.76 -13.28
C ALA A 464 -17.22 -6.01 -12.13
N GLU A 465 -16.29 -5.09 -12.44
CA GLU A 465 -15.66 -4.22 -11.43
C GLU A 465 -16.68 -3.35 -10.71
N LYS A 466 -17.58 -2.72 -11.46
CA LYS A 466 -18.64 -1.90 -10.91
C LYS A 466 -19.61 -2.71 -10.04
N SER A 467 -19.97 -3.92 -10.47
CA SER A 467 -20.77 -4.84 -9.66
C SER A 467 -20.07 -5.23 -8.35
N GLN A 468 -18.76 -5.49 -8.35
CA GLN A 468 -18.01 -5.76 -7.11
C GLN A 468 -17.99 -4.55 -6.18
N GLN A 469 -17.84 -3.33 -6.71
CA GLN A 469 -17.91 -2.09 -5.93
C GLN A 469 -19.28 -1.93 -5.26
N ILE A 470 -20.37 -2.01 -6.04
CA ILE A 470 -21.73 -1.90 -5.52
C ILE A 470 -22.01 -3.00 -4.48
N LYS A 471 -21.60 -4.25 -4.76
CA LYS A 471 -21.72 -5.36 -3.83
C LYS A 471 -21.06 -5.02 -2.49
N ASN A 472 -19.82 -4.51 -2.49
CA ASN A 472 -19.12 -4.16 -1.26
C ASN A 472 -19.76 -2.98 -0.52
N GLU A 473 -20.25 -1.96 -1.24
CA GLU A 473 -21.00 -0.84 -0.63
C GLU A 473 -22.31 -1.33 0.02
N LEU A 474 -23.04 -2.23 -0.63
CA LEU A 474 -24.26 -2.82 -0.10
C LEU A 474 -24.00 -3.76 1.08
N MET A 475 -22.91 -4.53 1.05
CA MET A 475 -22.50 -5.33 2.22
C MET A 475 -22.26 -4.43 3.43
N LYS A 476 -21.56 -3.29 3.25
CA LYS A 476 -21.35 -2.31 4.32
C LYS A 476 -22.68 -1.71 4.82
N ALA A 477 -23.65 -1.52 3.93
CA ALA A 477 -24.96 -1.00 4.29
C ALA A 477 -25.76 -1.94 5.23
N ILE A 478 -25.47 -3.25 5.25
CA ILE A 478 -26.11 -4.21 6.17
C ILE A 478 -25.85 -3.82 7.63
N ASP A 479 -24.58 -3.53 7.96
CA ASP A 479 -24.17 -3.08 9.29
C ASP A 479 -24.55 -1.62 9.55
N GLU A 480 -24.40 -0.74 8.55
CA GLU A 480 -24.76 0.68 8.70
C GLU A 480 -26.24 0.89 9.02
N ASP A 481 -27.15 0.04 8.52
CA ASP A 481 -28.58 0.07 8.86
C ASP A 481 -28.80 -0.18 10.37
N THR A 482 -28.16 -1.23 10.88
CA THR A 482 -28.19 -1.59 12.31
C THR A 482 -27.56 -0.50 13.17
N HIS A 483 -26.42 0.05 12.76
CA HIS A 483 -25.76 1.16 13.46
C HIS A 483 -26.62 2.43 13.47
N ALA A 484 -27.24 2.79 12.35
CA ALA A 484 -28.11 3.98 12.27
C ALA A 484 -29.34 3.84 13.18
N PHE A 485 -29.92 2.63 13.27
CA PHE A 485 -30.99 2.34 14.21
C PHE A 485 -30.54 2.47 15.67
N ASN A 486 -29.38 1.90 16.00
CA ASN A 486 -28.81 1.98 17.35
C ASN A 486 -28.47 3.42 17.77
N ASP A 487 -27.94 4.23 16.85
CA ASP A 487 -27.69 5.66 17.06
C ASP A 487 -28.96 6.43 17.44
N PHE A 488 -30.07 6.16 16.73
CA PHE A 488 -31.36 6.75 17.05
C PHE A 488 -31.88 6.31 18.43
N MET A 489 -31.75 5.02 18.75
CA MET A 489 -32.14 4.48 20.07
C MET A 489 -31.30 5.07 21.20
N ASN A 490 -30.00 5.27 20.99
CA ASN A 490 -29.12 5.94 21.94
C ASN A 490 -29.49 7.41 22.12
N ALA A 491 -29.81 8.13 21.04
CA ALA A 491 -30.30 9.50 21.12
C ALA A 491 -31.61 9.59 21.92
N LYS A 492 -32.51 8.60 21.79
CA LYS A 492 -33.75 8.52 22.57
C LYS A 492 -33.52 8.29 24.07
N ARG A 493 -32.37 7.72 24.46
CA ARG A 493 -31.97 7.48 25.86
C ARG A 493 -31.29 8.68 26.52
N LEU A 494 -30.98 9.75 25.79
CA LEU A 494 -30.33 10.94 26.35
C LEU A 494 -31.15 11.57 27.50
N PRO A 495 -30.49 12.19 28.49
CA PRO A 495 -31.16 12.90 29.57
C PRO A 495 -32.17 13.93 29.04
N ASN A 496 -33.23 14.17 29.81
CA ASN A 496 -34.32 15.07 29.45
C ASN A 496 -34.81 15.90 30.65
N ASN A 497 -33.93 16.17 31.61
CA ASN A 497 -34.29 16.82 32.87
C ASN A 497 -34.28 18.34 32.73
N SER A 498 -33.37 18.91 31.95
CA SER A 498 -33.30 20.35 31.69
C SER A 498 -33.83 20.76 30.30
N ALA A 499 -34.17 22.04 30.11
CA ALA A 499 -34.58 22.56 28.80
C ALA A 499 -33.47 22.43 27.75
N SER A 500 -32.21 22.63 28.16
CA SER A 500 -31.03 22.44 27.31
C SER A 500 -30.85 20.97 26.90
N GLU A 501 -30.98 20.04 27.84
CA GLU A 501 -30.91 18.60 27.56
C GLU A 501 -32.03 18.13 26.62
N LYS A 502 -33.25 18.64 26.79
CA LYS A 502 -34.39 18.33 25.90
C LYS A 502 -34.11 18.77 24.47
N GLU A 503 -33.50 19.94 24.27
CA GLU A 503 -33.20 20.43 22.93
C GLU A 503 -32.03 19.66 22.29
N ILE A 504 -30.95 19.37 23.05
CA ILE A 504 -29.84 18.52 22.60
C ILE A 504 -30.35 17.14 22.18
N ARG A 505 -31.18 16.51 23.02
CA ARG A 505 -31.80 15.23 22.73
C ARG A 505 -32.64 15.28 21.45
N LYS A 506 -33.48 16.30 21.30
CA LYS A 506 -34.33 16.48 20.11
C LYS A 506 -33.50 16.64 18.83
N GLN A 507 -32.43 17.43 18.88
CA GLN A 507 -31.52 17.60 17.75
C GLN A 507 -30.78 16.30 17.42
N ALA A 508 -30.26 15.60 18.43
CA ALA A 508 -29.60 14.30 18.26
C ALA A 508 -30.55 13.27 17.64
N MET A 509 -31.81 13.20 18.08
CA MET A 509 -32.82 12.31 17.51
C MET A 509 -33.15 12.65 16.05
N GLN A 510 -33.33 13.93 15.71
CA GLN A 510 -33.61 14.33 14.32
C GLN A 510 -32.42 14.07 13.39
N ASN A 511 -31.19 14.28 13.86
CA ASN A 511 -29.99 13.94 13.09
C ASN A 511 -29.83 12.43 12.93
N GLY A 512 -30.12 11.65 13.98
CA GLY A 512 -30.15 10.19 13.93
C GLY A 512 -31.16 9.67 12.91
N LEU A 513 -32.39 10.20 12.90
CA LEU A 513 -33.42 9.84 11.91
C LEU A 513 -33.01 10.19 10.48
N LYS A 514 -32.39 11.36 10.26
CA LYS A 514 -31.87 11.72 8.93
C LYS A 514 -30.80 10.73 8.47
N LYS A 515 -29.88 10.31 9.34
CA LYS A 515 -28.91 9.25 9.02
C LYS A 515 -29.59 7.92 8.70
N ALA A 516 -30.58 7.52 9.51
CA ALA A 516 -31.38 6.30 9.30
C ALA A 516 -32.21 6.32 8.01
N VAL A 517 -32.44 7.48 7.39
CA VAL A 517 -33.04 7.60 6.06
C VAL A 517 -32.00 7.51 4.94
N LEU A 518 -30.80 8.03 5.15
CA LEU A 518 -29.77 8.09 4.10
C LEU A 518 -29.23 6.71 3.72
N VAL A 519 -29.02 5.82 4.69
CA VAL A 519 -28.53 4.44 4.44
C VAL A 519 -29.50 3.64 3.55
N PRO A 520 -30.81 3.53 3.86
CA PRO A 520 -31.74 2.79 3.02
C PRO A 520 -32.04 3.49 1.68
N HIS A 521 -31.95 4.82 1.60
CA HIS A 521 -32.02 5.53 0.32
C HIS A 521 -30.84 5.15 -0.58
N LYS A 522 -29.61 5.19 -0.05
CA LYS A 522 -28.41 4.79 -0.80
C LYS A 522 -28.46 3.32 -1.21
N THR A 523 -28.99 2.45 -0.34
CA THR A 523 -29.26 1.03 -0.65
C THR A 523 -30.18 0.89 -1.86
N ALA A 524 -31.26 1.68 -1.91
CA ALA A 524 -32.18 1.66 -3.05
C ALA A 524 -31.52 2.19 -4.34
N GLU A 525 -30.74 3.27 -4.26
CA GLU A 525 -30.02 3.82 -5.42
C GLU A 525 -29.03 2.82 -6.01
N LEU A 526 -28.20 2.22 -5.17
CA LEU A 526 -27.23 1.20 -5.55
C LEU A 526 -27.92 -0.04 -6.13
N SER A 527 -29.02 -0.47 -5.52
CA SER A 527 -29.78 -1.62 -6.02
C SER A 527 -30.42 -1.33 -7.38
N LYS A 528 -30.86 -0.10 -7.65
CA LYS A 528 -31.35 0.29 -8.99
C LYS A 528 -30.23 0.23 -10.02
N GLU A 529 -29.03 0.70 -9.66
CA GLU A 529 -27.85 0.63 -10.54
C GLU A 529 -27.50 -0.82 -10.90
N VAL A 530 -27.73 -1.78 -9.99
CA VAL A 530 -27.59 -3.23 -10.29
C VAL A 530 -28.60 -3.71 -11.34
N ILE A 531 -29.83 -3.20 -11.34
CA ILE A 531 -30.84 -3.54 -12.36
C ILE A 531 -30.39 -3.05 -13.74
N ASP A 532 -29.88 -1.82 -13.83
CA ASP A 532 -29.33 -1.28 -15.08
C ASP A 532 -28.15 -2.12 -15.59
N ILE A 533 -27.25 -2.50 -14.68
CA ILE A 533 -26.14 -3.41 -14.98
C ILE A 533 -26.67 -4.76 -15.49
N SER A 534 -27.70 -5.31 -14.85
CA SER A 534 -28.28 -6.60 -15.23
C SER A 534 -28.74 -6.59 -16.69
N LEU A 535 -29.25 -5.47 -17.21
CA LEU A 535 -29.61 -5.33 -18.62
C LEU A 535 -28.40 -5.41 -19.56
N ILE A 536 -27.29 -4.76 -19.20
CA ILE A 536 -26.03 -4.81 -19.95
C ILE A 536 -25.54 -6.26 -20.00
N VAL A 537 -25.56 -6.94 -18.85
CA VAL A 537 -25.11 -8.33 -18.71
C VAL A 537 -26.04 -9.29 -19.44
N ALA A 538 -27.35 -9.08 -19.42
CA ALA A 538 -28.32 -9.89 -20.16
C ALA A 538 -28.05 -9.82 -21.67
N LYS A 539 -27.79 -8.62 -22.20
CA LYS A 539 -27.59 -8.36 -23.64
C LYS A 539 -26.25 -8.89 -24.16
N ASN A 540 -25.20 -8.87 -23.34
CA ASN A 540 -23.82 -9.13 -23.80
C ASN A 540 -23.16 -10.37 -23.19
N GLY A 541 -23.66 -10.85 -22.05
CA GLY A 541 -23.10 -11.92 -21.25
C GLY A 541 -23.30 -13.32 -21.82
N ASN A 542 -23.23 -14.31 -20.93
CA ASN A 542 -23.31 -15.72 -21.25
C ASN A 542 -24.79 -16.13 -21.37
N PRO A 543 -25.26 -16.56 -22.54
CA PRO A 543 -26.65 -16.97 -22.73
C PRO A 543 -27.07 -18.11 -21.79
N ASN A 544 -26.12 -18.99 -21.41
CA ASN A 544 -26.39 -20.11 -20.51
C ASN A 544 -26.61 -19.70 -19.05
N SER A 545 -26.30 -18.44 -18.70
CA SER A 545 -26.47 -17.87 -17.37
C SER A 545 -27.54 -16.76 -17.37
N ILE A 546 -28.40 -16.71 -18.39
CA ILE A 546 -29.42 -15.67 -18.52
C ILE A 546 -30.44 -15.70 -17.37
N THR A 547 -30.71 -16.88 -16.81
CA THR A 547 -31.58 -17.04 -15.63
C THR A 547 -30.98 -16.39 -14.38
N ASP A 548 -29.65 -16.48 -14.22
CA ASP A 548 -28.93 -15.85 -13.10
C ASP A 548 -29.07 -14.32 -13.16
N VAL A 549 -29.06 -13.75 -14.36
CA VAL A 549 -29.30 -12.31 -14.57
C VAL A 549 -30.72 -11.92 -14.18
N GLY A 550 -31.72 -12.72 -14.57
CA GLY A 550 -33.12 -12.49 -14.19
C GLY A 550 -33.33 -12.51 -12.68
N VAL A 551 -32.77 -13.52 -11.99
CA VAL A 551 -32.80 -13.60 -10.52
C VAL A 551 -32.08 -12.42 -9.90
N GLY A 552 -30.90 -12.06 -10.41
CA GLY A 552 -30.12 -10.92 -9.92
C GLY A 552 -30.89 -9.60 -10.00
N ALA A 553 -31.59 -9.35 -11.11
CA ALA A 553 -32.42 -8.17 -11.28
C ALA A 553 -33.61 -8.13 -10.31
N GLN A 554 -34.28 -9.27 -10.05
CA GLN A 554 -35.37 -9.34 -9.07
C GLN A 554 -34.89 -9.14 -7.62
N MET A 555 -33.73 -9.69 -7.28
CA MET A 555 -33.10 -9.47 -5.97
C MET A 555 -32.73 -8.00 -5.78
N ALA A 556 -32.15 -7.38 -6.81
CA ALA A 556 -31.87 -5.94 -6.82
C ALA A 556 -33.15 -5.10 -6.68
N TYR A 557 -34.23 -5.44 -7.38
CA TYR A 557 -35.52 -4.74 -7.23
C TYR A 557 -36.10 -4.88 -5.82
N SER A 558 -35.96 -6.04 -5.19
CA SER A 558 -36.33 -6.24 -3.78
C SER A 558 -35.51 -5.32 -2.86
N GLY A 559 -34.22 -5.11 -3.16
CA GLY A 559 -33.37 -4.12 -2.50
C GLY A 559 -33.86 -2.68 -2.68
N VAL A 560 -34.30 -2.30 -3.89
CA VAL A 560 -34.90 -0.98 -4.16
C VAL A 560 -36.15 -0.75 -3.32
N ILE A 561 -37.09 -1.68 -3.37
CA ILE A 561 -38.37 -1.55 -2.65
C ILE A 561 -38.17 -1.59 -1.14
N GLY A 562 -37.33 -2.51 -0.66
CA GLY A 562 -36.98 -2.62 0.76
C GLY A 562 -36.32 -1.34 1.30
N GLY A 563 -35.36 -0.77 0.56
CA GLY A 563 -34.76 0.52 0.91
C GLY A 563 -35.79 1.64 0.96
N ILE A 564 -36.66 1.76 -0.05
CA ILE A 564 -37.71 2.78 -0.09
C ILE A 564 -38.68 2.65 1.09
N TYR A 565 -39.10 1.43 1.48
CA TYR A 565 -39.97 1.26 2.63
C TYR A 565 -39.32 1.71 3.95
N ASN A 566 -38.03 1.41 4.13
CA ASN A 566 -37.27 1.86 5.30
C ASN A 566 -37.04 3.38 5.31
N VAL A 567 -36.92 4.02 4.14
CA VAL A 567 -36.95 5.49 4.04
C VAL A 567 -38.31 6.03 4.50
N LEU A 568 -39.40 5.56 3.88
CA LEU A 568 -40.73 6.12 4.08
C LEU A 568 -41.25 5.96 5.53
N ILE A 569 -40.89 4.88 6.23
CA ILE A 569 -41.28 4.71 7.63
C ILE A 569 -40.58 5.72 8.54
N ASN A 570 -39.27 5.94 8.34
CA ASN A 570 -38.48 6.88 9.14
C ASN A 570 -38.85 8.35 8.87
N LEU A 571 -39.25 8.69 7.64
CA LEU A 571 -39.72 10.04 7.30
C LEU A 571 -40.93 10.50 8.14
N LYS A 572 -41.73 9.58 8.68
CA LYS A 572 -42.89 9.94 9.53
C LYS A 572 -42.46 10.62 10.85
N GLU A 573 -41.24 10.40 11.30
CA GLU A 573 -40.71 10.95 12.55
C GLU A 573 -39.84 12.20 12.37
N ILE A 574 -39.54 12.57 11.12
CA ILE A 574 -38.72 13.74 10.78
C ILE A 574 -39.60 14.99 10.62
N LYS A 575 -39.20 16.09 11.28
CA LYS A 575 -39.96 17.35 11.29
C LYS A 575 -39.58 18.30 10.14
N ASP A 576 -38.45 18.05 9.51
CA ASP A 576 -37.97 18.83 8.36
C ASP A 576 -38.81 18.49 7.12
N VAL A 577 -39.79 19.35 6.83
CA VAL A 577 -40.78 19.13 5.75
C VAL A 577 -40.14 19.16 4.37
N GLU A 578 -39.16 20.06 4.14
CA GLU A 578 -38.46 20.16 2.86
C GLU A 578 -37.67 18.88 2.57
N PHE A 579 -36.92 18.40 3.58
CA PHE A 579 -36.22 17.12 3.49
C PHE A 579 -37.19 15.96 3.23
N CYS A 580 -38.31 15.91 3.95
CA CYS A 580 -39.28 14.83 3.79
C CYS A 580 -39.91 14.80 2.38
N ASN A 581 -40.29 15.97 1.85
CA ASN A 581 -40.89 16.05 0.52
C ASN A 581 -39.87 15.68 -0.56
N SER A 582 -38.65 16.25 -0.47
CA SER A 582 -37.56 15.90 -1.39
C SER A 582 -37.28 14.39 -1.41
N MET A 583 -37.24 13.76 -0.23
CA MET A 583 -36.94 12.34 -0.12
C MET A 583 -38.09 11.45 -0.65
N LYS A 584 -39.35 11.85 -0.45
CA LYS A 584 -40.52 11.16 -1.02
C LYS A 584 -40.50 11.21 -2.54
N ASP A 585 -40.19 12.36 -3.13
CA ASP A 585 -40.11 12.53 -4.58
C ASP A 585 -38.99 11.67 -5.17
N LYS A 586 -37.81 11.66 -4.54
CA LYS A 586 -36.70 10.79 -4.92
C LYS A 586 -37.09 9.31 -4.89
N CYS A 587 -37.72 8.86 -3.80
CA CYS A 587 -38.18 7.47 -3.69
C CYS A 587 -39.25 7.12 -4.75
N GLY A 588 -40.18 8.05 -5.03
CA GLY A 588 -41.22 7.86 -6.03
C GLY A 588 -40.64 7.67 -7.44
N ASN A 589 -39.70 8.53 -7.83
CA ASN A 589 -38.99 8.42 -9.10
C ASN A 589 -38.16 7.14 -9.17
N LEU A 590 -37.37 6.86 -8.13
CA LEU A 590 -36.51 5.68 -8.07
C LEU A 590 -37.31 4.37 -8.20
N LYS A 591 -38.47 4.29 -7.53
CA LYS A 591 -39.38 3.13 -7.65
C LYS A 591 -39.86 2.92 -9.09
N LYS A 592 -40.30 4.00 -9.73
CA LYS A 592 -40.83 3.96 -11.10
C LYS A 592 -39.74 3.53 -12.08
N ASP A 593 -38.56 4.14 -11.98
CA ASP A 593 -37.44 3.86 -12.87
C ASP A 593 -36.93 2.42 -12.68
N ALA A 594 -36.81 1.96 -11.43
CA ALA A 594 -36.41 0.59 -11.14
C ALA A 594 -37.42 -0.45 -11.66
N GLN A 595 -38.72 -0.15 -11.59
CA GLN A 595 -39.76 -1.04 -12.12
C GLN A 595 -39.65 -1.16 -13.65
N LEU A 596 -39.52 -0.04 -14.36
CA LEU A 596 -39.36 -0.03 -15.81
C LEU A 596 -38.08 -0.78 -16.24
N ALA A 597 -36.97 -0.55 -15.53
CA ALA A 597 -35.71 -1.23 -15.80
C ALA A 597 -35.81 -2.75 -15.56
N LEU A 598 -36.49 -3.17 -14.47
CA LEU A 598 -36.72 -4.58 -14.19
C LEU A 598 -37.57 -5.23 -15.30
N GLU A 599 -38.67 -4.59 -15.71
CA GLU A 599 -39.53 -5.08 -16.78
C GLU A 599 -38.73 -5.25 -18.09
N GLU A 600 -37.84 -4.31 -18.44
CA GLU A 600 -36.97 -4.46 -19.61
C GLU A 600 -36.03 -5.67 -19.50
N VAL A 601 -35.39 -5.86 -18.34
CA VAL A 601 -34.50 -7.00 -18.11
C VAL A 601 -35.27 -8.32 -18.21
N LEU A 602 -36.42 -8.42 -17.53
CA LEU A 602 -37.21 -9.64 -17.51
C LEU A 602 -37.78 -9.97 -18.88
N ASN A 603 -38.33 -8.99 -19.61
CA ASN A 603 -38.78 -9.19 -20.99
C ASN A 603 -37.64 -9.70 -21.89
N TYR A 604 -36.43 -9.18 -21.72
CA TYR A 604 -35.27 -9.66 -22.46
C TYR A 604 -34.92 -11.10 -22.08
N VAL A 605 -34.82 -11.42 -20.78
CA VAL A 605 -34.53 -12.77 -20.27
C VAL A 605 -35.56 -13.77 -20.77
N GLU A 606 -36.84 -13.44 -20.64
CA GLU A 606 -37.99 -14.22 -21.09
C GLU A 606 -37.92 -14.50 -22.59
N SER A 607 -37.59 -13.50 -23.42
CA SER A 607 -37.41 -13.66 -24.86
C SER A 607 -36.26 -14.61 -25.28
N LYS A 608 -35.41 -15.03 -24.34
CA LYS A 608 -34.31 -15.98 -24.57
C LYS A 608 -34.61 -17.39 -24.09
N ILE A 609 -35.61 -17.56 -23.23
CA ILE A 609 -35.93 -18.85 -22.60
C ILE A 609 -37.30 -19.40 -23.01
N MET A 610 -38.22 -18.53 -23.45
CA MET A 610 -39.50 -18.88 -24.06
C MET A 610 -39.43 -18.68 -25.56
#